data_AF-A0A9N7N5T3-F1
#
_entry.id   AF-A0A9N7N5T3-F1
#
_cell.length_a   1.000
_cell.length_b   1.000
_cell.length_c   1.000
_cell.angle_alpha   90.00
_cell.angle_beta   90.00
_cell.angle_gamma   90.00
#
_symmetry.space_group_name_H-M   'P 1'
#
loop_
_entity.id
_entity.type
_entity.pdbx_description
1 polymer ?
#
loop_
_entity_poly.entity_id
_entity_poly.type
_entity_poly.pdbx_seq_one_letter_code
_entity_poly.pdbx_strand_id
1 'polypeptide(L)'
;MAMTTKQQKIFIILLSINILITTTSQVDLYSYTTVKVQNDINESESSISTHCYSSEDDLGTHHLSDGSAIDWNFNVNFWGTTKFWCDFNTNHGSGNYGVYTRKVHKRCGDMCV
;
A
#
# COMPACT_ATOMS: atom_id res chain seq x y z
N MET A 1 -13.24 34.44 41.58
CA MET A 1 -13.35 33.04 42.06
C MET A 1 -12.04 32.34 41.70
N ALA A 2 -11.23 31.95 42.68
CA ALA A 2 -9.93 31.31 42.43
C ALA A 2 -10.12 29.81 42.18
N MET A 3 -9.47 29.29 41.14
CA MET A 3 -9.51 27.87 40.79
C MET A 3 -8.62 27.07 41.75
N THR A 4 -9.04 25.87 42.13
CA THR A 4 -8.21 24.99 42.98
C THR A 4 -7.15 24.26 42.15
N THR A 5 -6.06 23.84 42.78
CA THR A 5 -4.97 23.12 42.12
C THR A 5 -5.43 21.83 41.42
N LYS A 6 -6.48 21.17 41.95
CA LYS A 6 -7.11 20.00 41.33
C LYS A 6 -7.81 20.36 40.01
N GLN A 7 -8.54 21.48 40.00
CA GLN A 7 -9.23 22.01 38.82
C GLN A 7 -8.22 22.46 37.75
N GLN A 8 -7.09 23.07 38.14
CA GLN A 8 -6.01 23.41 37.23
C GLN A 8 -5.37 22.18 36.58
N LYS A 9 -5.09 21.12 37.36
CA LYS A 9 -4.53 19.86 36.80
C LYS A 9 -5.47 19.18 35.80
N ILE A 10 -6.77 19.11 36.11
CA ILE A 10 -7.78 18.56 35.19
C ILE A 10 -7.80 19.37 33.89
N PHE A 11 -7.78 20.69 33.99
CA PHE A 11 -7.78 21.57 32.82
C PHE A 11 -6.52 21.38 31.95
N ILE A 12 -5.34 21.25 32.57
CA ILE A 12 -4.08 20.96 31.86
C ILE A 12 -4.13 19.61 31.15
N ILE A 13 -4.67 18.57 31.79
CA ILE A 13 -4.82 17.25 31.17
C ILE A 13 -5.75 17.33 29.96
N LEU A 14 -6.91 17.96 30.10
CA LEU A 14 -7.85 18.14 28.98
C LEU A 14 -7.22 18.94 27.84
N LEU A 15 -6.47 20.00 28.12
CA LEU A 15 -5.71 20.76 27.12
C LEU A 15 -4.67 19.90 26.40
N SER A 16 -3.89 19.08 27.13
CA SER A 16 -2.89 18.21 26.52
C SER A 16 -3.49 17.15 25.59
N ILE A 17 -4.67 16.60 25.92
CA ILE A 17 -5.38 15.63 25.09
C ILE A 17 -5.87 16.29 23.79
N ASN A 18 -6.45 17.50 23.87
CA ASN A 18 -6.89 18.25 22.68
C ASN A 18 -5.72 18.63 21.77
N ILE A 19 -4.56 19.00 22.34
CA ILE A 19 -3.33 19.28 21.59
C ILE A 19 -2.84 18.00 20.88
N LEU A 20 -2.86 16.85 21.55
CA LEU A 20 -2.50 15.57 20.93
C LEU A 20 -3.42 15.24 19.75
N ILE A 21 -4.74 15.36 19.92
CA ILE A 21 -5.73 15.07 18.87
C ILE A 21 -5.56 15.99 17.66
N THR A 22 -5.35 17.30 17.87
CA THR A 22 -5.15 18.27 16.78
C THR A 22 -3.84 18.07 16.02
N THR A 23 -2.79 17.57 16.66
CA THR A 23 -1.56 17.18 15.94
C THR A 23 -1.72 15.88 15.14
N THR A 24 -2.61 14.97 15.54
CA THR A 24 -2.84 13.71 14.82
C THR A 24 -3.69 13.86 13.56
N SER A 25 -4.52 14.91 13.45
CA SER A 25 -5.41 15.13 12.30
C SER A 25 -4.72 15.66 11.03
N GLN A 26 -3.39 15.82 11.06
CA GLN A 26 -2.57 16.28 9.92
C GLN A 26 -1.49 15.25 9.52
N VAL A 27 -1.45 14.09 10.15
CA VAL A 27 -0.54 13.02 9.76
C VAL A 27 -1.31 12.17 8.75
N ASP A 28 -0.85 12.09 7.49
CA ASP A 28 -1.37 11.14 6.50
C ASP A 28 -1.09 9.71 6.99
N LEU A 29 -1.91 9.24 7.93
CA LEU A 29 -1.76 7.93 8.56
C LEU A 29 -2.03 6.79 7.58
N TYR A 30 -2.70 7.11 6.47
CA TYR A 30 -3.02 6.19 5.39
C TYR A 30 -2.45 6.75 4.09
N SER A 31 -1.32 6.18 3.66
CA SER A 31 -0.79 6.45 2.33
C SER A 31 -1.61 5.64 1.33
N TYR A 32 -2.37 6.32 0.47
CA TYR A 32 -3.09 5.69 -0.63
C TYR A 32 -2.11 5.40 -1.77
N THR A 33 -2.15 4.20 -2.33
CA THR A 33 -1.22 3.76 -3.37
C THR A 33 -1.96 2.97 -4.44
N THR A 34 -1.47 3.08 -5.67
CA THR A 34 -1.88 2.28 -6.82
C THR A 34 -0.72 1.39 -7.23
N VAL A 35 -0.99 0.12 -7.51
CA VAL A 35 -0.05 -0.79 -8.16
C VAL A 35 -0.63 -1.15 -9.52
N LYS A 36 0.20 -1.09 -10.55
CA LYS A 36 -0.12 -1.54 -11.90
C LYS A 36 0.89 -2.62 -12.31
N VAL A 37 0.37 -3.76 -12.77
CA VAL A 37 1.16 -4.87 -13.33
C VAL A 37 0.80 -4.99 -14.80
N GLN A 38 1.78 -4.81 -15.68
CA GLN A 38 1.59 -4.82 -17.12
C GLN A 38 2.48 -5.87 -17.78
N ASN A 39 1.94 -6.55 -18.79
CA ASN A 39 2.73 -7.44 -19.63
C ASN A 39 3.36 -6.65 -20.78
N ASP A 40 4.68 -6.45 -20.73
CA ASP A 40 5.46 -5.80 -21.79
C ASP A 40 6.37 -6.81 -22.54
N ILE A 41 6.03 -8.11 -22.48
CA ILE A 41 6.69 -9.14 -23.28
C ILE A 41 6.15 -9.03 -24.71
N ASN A 42 6.92 -8.36 -25.59
CA ASN A 42 6.60 -8.14 -27.01
C ASN A 42 6.64 -9.44 -27.84
N GLU A 43 5.81 -10.41 -27.49
CA GLU A 43 5.59 -11.65 -28.21
C GLU A 43 4.08 -11.81 -28.41
N SER A 44 3.64 -11.78 -29.66
CA SER A 44 2.22 -11.65 -30.05
C SER A 44 1.29 -12.77 -29.53
N GLU A 45 1.84 -13.86 -28.98
CA GLU A 45 1.07 -14.96 -28.39
C GLU A 45 1.41 -15.25 -26.91
N SER A 46 2.25 -14.43 -26.28
CA SER A 46 2.71 -14.67 -24.90
C SER A 46 1.80 -13.97 -23.90
N SER A 47 0.61 -14.51 -23.69
CA SER A 47 -0.18 -14.15 -22.51
C SER A 47 0.53 -14.66 -21.26
N ILE A 48 0.71 -13.78 -20.28
CA ILE A 48 1.18 -14.15 -18.95
C ILE A 48 -0.01 -14.37 -18.02
N SER A 49 0.05 -15.40 -17.18
CA SER A 49 -0.88 -15.59 -16.08
C SER A 49 -0.26 -15.01 -14.81
N THR A 50 -0.94 -14.07 -14.17
CA THR A 50 -0.49 -13.45 -12.92
C THR A 50 -1.52 -13.65 -11.83
N HIS A 51 -1.12 -14.20 -10.69
CA HIS A 51 -1.97 -14.31 -9.50
C HIS A 51 -1.44 -13.38 -8.42
N CYS A 52 -2.18 -12.33 -8.08
CA CYS A 52 -1.71 -11.27 -7.20
C CYS A 52 -2.45 -11.25 -5.87
N TYR A 53 -1.73 -11.06 -4.77
CA TYR A 53 -2.29 -11.17 -3.42
C TYR A 53 -1.46 -10.42 -2.38
N SER A 54 -2.10 -10.11 -1.25
CA SER A 54 -1.48 -9.68 0.00
C SER A 54 -1.74 -10.73 1.08
N SER A 55 -1.45 -10.41 2.35
CA SER A 55 -1.86 -11.27 3.46
C SER A 55 -3.37 -11.25 3.74
N GLU A 56 -4.06 -10.20 3.29
CA GLU A 56 -5.46 -9.91 3.63
C GLU A 56 -6.38 -9.92 2.40
N ASP A 57 -5.83 -9.67 1.22
CA ASP A 57 -6.56 -9.52 -0.03
C ASP A 57 -6.01 -10.45 -1.11
N ASP A 58 -6.86 -11.30 -1.68
CA ASP A 58 -6.56 -12.06 -2.89
C ASP A 58 -7.20 -11.34 -4.08
N LEU A 59 -6.39 -10.87 -5.01
CA LEU A 59 -6.85 -10.17 -6.22
C LEU A 59 -7.17 -11.15 -7.35
N GLY A 60 -6.87 -12.44 -7.14
CA GLY A 60 -7.12 -13.51 -8.08
C GLY A 60 -6.09 -13.59 -9.21
N THR A 61 -6.38 -14.50 -10.13
CA THR A 61 -5.57 -14.75 -11.32
C THR A 61 -6.10 -13.96 -12.50
N HIS A 62 -5.19 -13.29 -13.21
CA HIS A 62 -5.47 -12.52 -14.41
C HIS A 62 -4.58 -12.99 -15.56
N HIS A 63 -5.14 -13.04 -16.76
CA HIS A 63 -4.39 -13.34 -17.99
C HIS A 63 -4.12 -12.05 -18.74
N LEU A 64 -2.86 -11.65 -18.81
CA LEU A 64 -2.42 -10.42 -19.46
C LEU A 64 -1.82 -10.74 -20.82
N SER A 65 -2.50 -10.32 -21.90
CA SER A 65 -1.92 -10.24 -23.25
C SER A 65 -0.87 -9.12 -23.34
N ASP A 66 -0.08 -9.09 -24.40
CA ASP A 66 0.90 -8.02 -24.65
C ASP A 66 0.26 -6.62 -24.57
N GLY A 67 0.88 -5.72 -23.82
CA GLY A 67 0.42 -4.36 -23.52
C GLY A 67 -0.75 -4.25 -22.54
N SER A 68 -1.36 -5.37 -22.10
CA SER A 68 -2.46 -5.35 -21.14
C SER A 68 -1.97 -5.33 -19.70
N ALA A 69 -2.79 -4.77 -18.80
CA ALA A 69 -2.44 -4.59 -17.41
C ALA A 69 -3.61 -4.86 -16.47
N ILE A 70 -3.27 -5.17 -15.22
CA ILE A 70 -4.17 -5.05 -14.07
C ILE A 70 -3.66 -3.94 -13.15
N ASP A 71 -4.58 -3.25 -12.50
CA ASP A 71 -4.25 -2.29 -11.46
C ASP A 71 -5.26 -2.35 -10.32
N TRP A 72 -4.80 -1.98 -9.14
CA TRP A 72 -5.63 -1.87 -7.95
C TRP A 72 -5.07 -0.81 -7.02
N ASN A 73 -5.95 -0.26 -6.18
CA ASN A 73 -5.60 0.72 -5.19
C ASN A 73 -5.83 0.19 -3.79
N PHE A 74 -5.02 0.65 -2.84
CA PHE A 74 -5.16 0.29 -1.44
C PHE A 74 -4.60 1.37 -0.53
N ASN A 75 -5.00 1.30 0.75
CA ASN A 75 -4.38 2.09 1.80
C ASN A 75 -3.25 1.28 2.44
N VAL A 76 -2.06 1.87 2.50
CA VAL A 76 -0.96 1.31 3.30
C VAL A 76 -1.39 1.32 4.76
N ASN A 77 -1.24 0.17 5.44
CA ASN A 77 -1.58 0.07 6.84
C ASN A 77 -0.72 1.02 7.69
N PHE A 78 -1.22 1.41 8.86
CA PHE A 78 -0.57 2.37 9.76
C PHE A 78 0.88 1.98 10.11
N TRP A 79 1.19 0.69 10.13
CA TRP A 79 2.52 0.16 10.44
C TRP A 79 3.48 0.17 9.24
N GLY A 80 3.01 0.52 8.04
CA GLY A 80 3.80 0.53 6.81
C GLY A 80 4.30 -0.86 6.40
N THR A 81 3.57 -1.92 6.76
CA THR A 81 3.93 -3.32 6.52
C THR A 81 3.15 -3.97 5.39
N THR A 82 2.21 -3.26 4.74
CA THR A 82 1.47 -3.73 3.57
C THR A 82 2.43 -4.21 2.48
N LYS A 83 2.14 -5.38 1.91
CA LYS A 83 2.90 -5.99 0.82
C LYS A 83 1.93 -6.64 -0.15
N PHE A 84 2.22 -6.53 -1.44
CA PHE A 84 1.57 -7.33 -2.48
C PHE A 84 2.64 -8.12 -3.23
N TRP A 85 2.29 -9.36 -3.54
CA TRP A 85 3.06 -10.30 -4.32
C TRP A 85 2.25 -10.70 -5.54
N CYS A 86 2.94 -11.07 -6.62
CA CYS A 86 2.31 -11.70 -7.77
C CYS A 86 3.13 -12.91 -8.20
N ASP A 87 2.45 -14.02 -8.45
CA ASP A 87 2.98 -15.19 -9.12
C ASP A 87 2.82 -15.02 -10.62
N PHE A 88 3.92 -14.79 -11.32
CA PHE A 88 3.95 -14.68 -12.78
C PHE A 88 4.27 -16.03 -13.39
N ASN A 89 3.44 -16.46 -14.32
CA ASN A 89 3.63 -17.67 -15.11
C ASN A 89 3.60 -17.31 -16.59
N THR A 90 4.68 -17.65 -17.28
CA THR A 90 4.88 -17.39 -18.72
C THR A 90 5.30 -18.69 -19.41
N ASN A 91 5.36 -18.67 -20.74
CA ASN A 91 5.91 -19.78 -21.51
C ASN A 91 7.41 -20.02 -21.27
N HIS A 92 8.14 -19.01 -20.75
CA HIS A 92 9.58 -19.05 -20.52
C HIS A 92 9.97 -19.37 -19.08
N GLY A 93 9.00 -19.44 -18.17
CA GLY A 93 9.23 -19.70 -16.76
C GLY A 93 8.23 -19.01 -15.85
N SER A 94 8.43 -19.18 -14.54
CA SER A 94 7.59 -18.62 -13.51
C SER A 94 8.39 -18.03 -12.35
N GLY A 95 7.77 -17.15 -11.58
CA GLY A 95 8.38 -16.59 -10.37
C GLY A 95 7.40 -15.77 -9.53
N ASN A 96 7.73 -15.64 -8.24
CA ASN A 96 6.99 -14.84 -7.27
C ASN A 96 7.74 -13.54 -6.99
N TYR A 97 7.07 -12.41 -7.21
CA TYR A 97 7.70 -11.09 -7.09
C TYR A 97 6.88 -10.16 -6.21
N GLY A 98 7.57 -9.41 -5.35
CA GLY A 98 6.97 -8.39 -4.50
C GLY A 98 6.68 -7.13 -5.29
N VAL A 99 5.55 -7.09 -5.98
CA VAL A 99 5.11 -5.95 -6.80
C VAL A 99 4.83 -4.70 -5.97
N TYR A 100 4.56 -4.87 -4.67
CA TYR A 100 4.60 -3.76 -3.71
C TYR A 100 5.21 -4.20 -2.39
N THR A 101 6.24 -3.46 -1.99
CA THR A 101 6.67 -3.36 -0.60
C THR A 101 7.07 -1.92 -0.34
N ARG A 102 7.08 -1.49 0.93
CA ARG A 102 7.61 -0.16 1.28
C ARG A 102 9.03 0.11 0.75
N LYS A 103 9.86 -0.94 0.58
CA LYS A 103 11.21 -0.81 0.00
C LYS A 103 11.16 -0.65 -1.52
N VAL A 104 10.33 -1.44 -2.21
CA VAL A 104 10.15 -1.39 -3.67
C VAL A 104 9.59 -0.03 -4.09
N HIS A 105 8.50 0.41 -3.44
CA HIS A 105 7.89 1.71 -3.70
C HIS A 105 8.89 2.87 -3.54
N LYS A 106 9.69 2.86 -2.47
CA LYS A 106 10.73 3.88 -2.26
C LYS A 106 11.86 3.85 -3.29
N ARG A 107 12.13 2.72 -3.94
CA ARG A 107 13.24 2.55 -4.87
C ARG A 107 12.84 2.86 -6.31
N CYS A 108 11.66 2.41 -6.73
CA CYS A 108 11.24 2.53 -8.12
C CYS A 108 10.47 3.82 -8.44
N GLY A 109 9.92 4.52 -7.44
CA GLY A 109 8.98 5.60 -7.72
C GLY A 109 7.74 5.05 -8.41
N ASP A 110 7.45 5.55 -9.61
CA ASP A 110 6.21 5.26 -10.36
C ASP A 110 6.28 3.99 -11.22
N MET A 111 7.47 3.48 -11.57
CA MET A 111 7.64 2.31 -12.44
C MET A 111 8.82 1.42 -12.01
N CYS A 112 8.56 0.13 -11.77
CA CYS A 112 9.60 -0.90 -11.66
C CYS A 112 9.53 -1.80 -12.90
N VAL A 113 10.68 -2.10 -13.50
CA VAL A 113 10.83 -3.09 -14.59
C VAL A 113 11.70 -4.24 -14.10
#